data_AF-K2FP99-F1
#
_entry.id   AF-K2FP99-F1
#
_cell.length_a   1.000
_cell.length_b   1.000
_cell.length_c   1.000
_cell.angle_alpha   90.00
_cell.angle_beta   90.00
_cell.angle_gamma   90.00
#
_symmetry.space_group_name_H-M   'P 1'
#
loop_
_entity.id
_entity.type
_entity.pdbx_description
1 polymer ?
#
loop_
_entity_poly.entity_id
_entity_poly.type
_entity_poly.pdbx_seq_one_letter_code
_entity_poly.pdbx_strand_id
1 'polypeptide(L)'
;MSRLYIVSASIDEFLEVASAEKAKEAYNEIKKVVPEHSFTIFGAEDVTSLARSHRHLDPSHLTKSVSTFMETLCTSPSPGKRT
;
A
#
# COMPACT_ATOMS: atom_id res chain seq x y z
N MET A 1 16.44 -8.84 -7.07
CA MET A 1 15.46 -9.33 -6.07
C MET A 1 14.20 -8.50 -6.24
N SER A 2 13.05 -9.12 -6.44
CA SER A 2 11.77 -8.43 -6.59
C SER A 2 11.27 -7.88 -5.26
N ARG A 3 10.60 -6.73 -5.31
CA ARG A 3 9.90 -6.08 -4.20
C ARG A 3 8.40 -6.37 -4.26
N LEU A 4 7.75 -6.28 -3.11
CA LEU A 4 6.30 -6.36 -3.01
C LEU A 4 5.75 -5.00 -2.63
N TYR A 5 4.55 -4.69 -3.11
CA TYR A 5 3.88 -3.43 -2.86
C TYR A 5 2.45 -3.71 -2.41
N ILE A 6 2.07 -3.17 -1.25
CA ILE A 6 0.70 -3.25 -0.74
C ILE A 6 0.03 -1.92 -1.05
N VAL A 7 -1.04 -1.99 -1.84
CA VAL A 7 -1.81 -0.83 -2.30
C VAL A 7 -3.22 -0.93 -1.73
N SER A 8 -3.75 0.19 -1.25
CA SER A 8 -5.16 0.31 -0.90
C SER A 8 -5.86 1.22 -1.90
N ALA A 9 -7.11 0.93 -2.23
CA ALA A 9 -7.93 1.82 -3.05
C ALA A 9 -8.45 3.04 -2.28
N SER A 10 -8.26 3.06 -0.95
CA SER A 10 -8.81 4.11 -0.07
C SER A 10 -7.85 5.27 0.18
N ILE A 11 -6.57 5.11 -0.17
CA ILE A 11 -5.51 6.10 0.04
C ILE A 11 -4.59 6.10 -1.17
N ASP A 12 -3.92 7.23 -1.41
CA ASP A 12 -2.96 7.34 -2.52
C ASP A 12 -1.57 6.80 -2.13
N GLU A 13 -1.31 6.55 -0.85
CA GLU A 13 -0.08 5.91 -0.36
C GLU A 13 -0.06 4.41 -0.59
N PHE A 14 1.14 3.86 -0.78
CA PHE A 14 1.37 2.43 -0.88
C PHE A 14 2.69 2.03 -0.22
N LEU A 15 2.72 0.80 0.31
CA LEU A 15 3.80 0.29 1.13
C LEU A 15 4.71 -0.63 0.32
N GLU A 16 6.01 -0.34 0.25
CA GLU A 16 7.03 -1.27 -0.26
C GLU A 16 7.50 -2.21 0.85
N VAL A 17 7.55 -3.50 0.52
CA VAL A 17 8.03 -4.58 1.38
C VAL A 17 9.12 -5.37 0.68
N ALA A 18 10.18 -5.69 1.43
CA ALA A 18 11.38 -6.32 0.89
C ALA A 18 11.24 -7.82 0.58
N SER A 19 10.29 -8.50 1.24
CA SER A 19 10.11 -9.95 1.10
C SER A 19 8.66 -10.36 1.32
N ALA A 20 8.30 -11.56 0.85
CA ALA A 20 6.98 -12.14 1.04
C ALA A 20 6.63 -12.37 2.51
N GLU A 21 7.60 -12.74 3.33
CA GLU A 21 7.42 -12.91 4.77
C GLU A 21 7.04 -11.59 5.45
N LYS A 22 7.78 -10.51 5.15
CA LYS A 22 7.47 -9.17 5.65
C LYS A 22 6.14 -8.64 5.11
N ALA A 23 5.80 -8.93 3.86
CA ALA A 23 4.51 -8.56 3.30
C ALA A 23 3.35 -9.27 4.02
N LYS A 24 3.52 -10.54 4.40
CA LYS A 24 2.52 -11.29 5.17
C LYS A 24 2.36 -10.76 6.58
N GLU A 25 3.47 -10.43 7.26
CA GLU A 25 3.45 -9.78 8.57
C GLU A 25 2.71 -8.44 8.51
N ALA A 26 3.12 -7.56 7.59
CA ALA A 26 2.50 -6.24 7.40
C ALA A 26 1.01 -6.35 7.06
N TYR A 27 0.64 -7.24 6.12
CA TYR A 27 -0.76 -7.45 5.75
C TYR A 27 -1.61 -7.89 6.94
N ASN A 28 -1.12 -8.84 7.74
CA ASN A 28 -1.84 -9.31 8.92
C ASN A 28 -1.99 -8.22 9.98
N GLU A 29 -0.96 -7.38 10.16
CA GLU A 29 -1.00 -6.25 11.09
C GLU A 29 -2.01 -5.20 10.65
N ILE A 30 -1.96 -4.79 9.37
CA ILE A 30 -2.89 -3.84 8.77
C ILE A 30 -4.33 -4.38 8.89
N LYS A 31 -4.57 -5.64 8.53
CA LYS A 31 -5.91 -6.26 8.60
C LYS A 31 -6.48 -6.39 10.01
N LYS A 32 -5.65 -6.45 11.05
CA LYS A 32 -6.13 -6.43 12.45
C LYS A 32 -6.71 -5.07 12.83
N VAL A 33 -6.18 -3.98 12.27
CA VAL A 33 -6.58 -2.61 12.60
C VAL A 33 -7.66 -2.09 11.67
N VAL A 34 -7.52 -2.35 10.37
CA VAL A 34 -8.45 -1.90 9.32
C VAL A 34 -8.97 -3.11 8.50
N PRO A 35 -9.76 -4.01 9.11
CA PRO A 35 -10.23 -5.22 8.46
C PRO A 35 -11.11 -4.96 7.23
N GLU A 36 -11.84 -3.84 7.22
CA GLU A 36 -12.80 -3.47 6.18
C GLU A 36 -12.15 -2.99 4.87
N HIS A 37 -10.91 -2.55 4.92
CA HIS A 37 -10.22 -2.03 3.73
C HIS A 37 -9.78 -3.16 2.80
N SER A 38 -10.00 -2.98 1.49
CA SER A 38 -9.44 -3.85 0.46
C SER A 38 -7.99 -3.46 0.14
N PHE A 39 -7.13 -4.47 0.08
CA PHE A 39 -5.72 -4.29 -0.27
C PHE A 39 -5.35 -5.22 -1.42
N THR A 40 -4.53 -4.71 -2.33
CA THR A 40 -3.96 -5.47 -3.44
C THR A 40 -2.45 -5.54 -3.27
N ILE A 41 -1.87 -6.70 -3.54
CA ILE A 41 -0.43 -6.91 -3.46
C ILE A 41 0.13 -7.07 -4.87
N PHE A 42 1.13 -6.26 -5.20
CA PHE A 42 1.84 -6.32 -6.48
C PHE A 42 3.28 -6.73 -6.27
N GLY A 43 3.83 -7.53 -7.19
CA GLY A 43 5.25 -7.79 -7.29
C GLY A 43 5.86 -7.01 -8.44
N ALA A 44 6.94 -6.28 -8.18
CA ALA A 44 7.71 -5.59 -9.23
C ALA A 44 9.20 -5.56 -8.88
N GLU A 45 10.06 -5.31 -9.86
CA GLU A 45 11.49 -5.14 -9.62
C GLU A 45 11.76 -3.90 -8.74
N ASP A 46 11.09 -2.80 -9.06
CA ASP A 46 11.19 -1.50 -8.40
C ASP A 46 9.89 -0.69 -8.59
N VAL A 47 9.76 0.43 -7.88
CA VAL A 47 8.56 1.27 -7.89
C VAL A 47 8.29 1.90 -9.25
N THR A 48 9.33 2.21 -10.02
CA THR A 48 9.22 2.75 -11.39
C THR A 48 8.60 1.72 -12.32
N SER A 49 9.02 0.46 -12.21
CA SER A 49 8.45 -0.66 -12.97
C SER A 49 6.98 -0.87 -12.63
N LEU A 50 6.60 -0.74 -11.35
CA LEU A 50 5.20 -0.79 -10.93
C LEU A 50 4.39 0.39 -11.49
N ALA A 51 4.87 1.62 -11.34
CA ALA A 51 4.20 2.84 -11.78
C ALA A 51 4.02 2.91 -13.31
N ARG A 52 4.94 2.32 -14.09
CA ARG A 52 4.76 2.16 -15.55
C ARG A 52 3.53 1.33 -15.90
N SER A 53 3.29 0.27 -15.14
CA SER A 53 2.16 -0.65 -15.35
C SER A 53 0.88 -0.14 -14.70
N HIS A 54 1.01 0.60 -13.60
CA HIS A 54 -0.09 1.13 -12.81
C HIS A 54 0.07 2.65 -12.70
N ARG A 55 -0.25 3.35 -13.79
CA ARG A 55 -0.05 4.82 -13.92
C ARG A 55 -0.78 5.67 -12.89
N HIS A 56 -1.71 5.09 -12.14
CA HIS A 56 -2.38 5.75 -11.02
C HIS A 56 -1.55 5.75 -9.72
N LEU A 57 -0.47 4.98 -9.67
CA LEU A 57 0.45 4.94 -8.54
C LEU A 57 1.57 5.97 -8.76
N ASP A 58 1.65 6.93 -7.86
CA ASP A 58 2.70 7.93 -7.85
C ASP A 58 3.86 7.48 -6.93
N PRO A 59 5.09 7.25 -7.46
CA PRO A 59 6.25 6.88 -6.65
C PRO A 59 6.56 7.80 -5.48
N SER A 60 6.10 9.06 -5.51
CA SER A 60 6.27 10.01 -4.40
C SER A 60 5.44 9.65 -3.16
N HIS A 61 4.37 8.86 -3.31
CA HIS A 61 3.52 8.39 -2.22
C HIS A 61 3.97 7.02 -1.68
N LEU A 62 5.18 6.60 -2.02
CA LEU A 62 5.75 5.35 -1.55
C LEU A 62 6.23 5.50 -0.09
N THR A 63 5.76 4.60 0.77
CA THR A 63 6.30 4.43 2.13
C THR A 63 6.96 3.06 2.29
N LYS A 64 7.94 2.98 3.18
CA LYS A 64 8.61 1.73 3.59
C LYS A 64 8.28 1.34 5.03
N SER A 65 7.44 2.13 5.70
CA SER A 65 7.03 1.93 7.07
C SER A 65 5.57 1.50 7.14
N VAL A 66 5.32 0.35 7.77
CA VAL A 66 3.97 -0.16 8.04
C VAL A 66 3.21 0.82 8.95
N SER A 67 3.88 1.42 9.94
CA SER A 67 3.23 2.35 10.87
C SER A 67 2.73 3.60 10.16
N THR A 68 3.56 4.21 9.30
CA THR A 68 3.18 5.39 8.51
C THR A 68 2.03 5.06 7.57
N PHE A 69 2.08 3.92 6.89
CA PHE A 69 1.00 3.46 6.04
C PHE A 69 -0.32 3.30 6.81
N MET A 70 -0.28 2.76 8.03
CA MET A 70 -1.46 2.60 8.89
C MET A 70 -1.98 3.92 9.45
N GLU A 71 -1.09 4.85 9.81
CA GLU A 71 -1.47 6.20 10.23
C GLU A 71 -2.24 6.91 9.11
N THR A 72 -1.76 6.83 7.87
CA THR A 72 -2.46 7.39 6.70
C THR A 72 -3.80 6.71 6.48
N LEU A 73 -3.89 5.38 6.61
CA LEU A 73 -5.16 4.65 6.50
C LEU A 73 -6.19 5.06 7.57
N CYS A 74 -5.75 5.31 8.80
CA CYS A 74 -6.65 5.68 9.90
C CYS A 74 -7.01 7.17 9.89
N THR A 75 -6.14 8.03 9.35
CA THR A 75 -6.32 9.49 9.33
C THR A 75 -7.02 9.95 8.06
N SER A 76 -6.84 9.25 6.94
CA SER A 76 -7.47 9.60 5.69
C SER A 76 -8.98 9.31 5.79
N PRO A 77 -9.86 10.31 5.69
CA PRO A 77 -11.27 10.04 5.53
C PRO A 77 -11.43 9.24 4.25
N SER A 78 -12.11 8.09 4.35
CA SER A 78 -12.62 7.33 3.19
C SER A 78 -13.00 8.30 2.07
N PRO A 79 -12.59 8.10 0.80
CA PRO A 79 -12.98 8.96 -0.31
C PRO A 79 -14.48 8.83 -0.55
N GLY A 80 -15.25 9.43 0.34
CA GLY A 80 -16.68 9.60 0.29
C GLY A 80 -16.98 10.71 -0.68
N LYS A 81 -17.55 10.31 -1.82
CA LYS A 81 -18.47 11.11 -2.63
C LYS A 81 -18.04 12.56 -2.87
N ARG A 82 -17.36 12.80 -4.00
CA ARG A 82 -17.55 14.06 -4.72
C ARG A 82 -19.02 14.10 -5.18
N THR A 83 -19.88 14.75 -4.39
CA THR A 83 -21.19 15.27 -4.84
C THR A 83 -20.98 16.35 -5.88
#